data_AF-A0A8C9SY46-F1
#
_entry.id   AF-A0A8C9SY46-F1
#
_cell.length_a   1.000
_cell.length_b   1.000
_cell.length_c   1.000
_cell.angle_alpha   90.00
_cell.angle_beta   90.00
_cell.angle_gamma   90.00
#
_symmetry.space_group_name_H-M   'P 1'
#
loop_
_entity.id
_entity.type
_entity.pdbx_description
1 polymer ?
#
loop_
_entity_poly.entity_id
_entity_poly.type
_entity_poly.pdbx_seq_one_letter_code
_entity_poly.pdbx_strand_id
1 'polypeptide(L)'
;MPLIFAQLIWNSTARATEANRLRRNVGYDVTARRRPRPNVRGISALALRASLLRASPPRSARSSLSTGSKMAAVHCGEPMEPERELELMSDEEMEREAESFKEQGNAFYVKKDYGEALHCYTKAIDVCPKNASYYGNRAATLMMLTRYREALEDSQQAVRLDDTFMKGHLREGKCHLLLGNAMAASRCFQKVLELEPDNSQAQQELKNAEAILEYERLAEVGFEKRDFRMVVYCMDRALESASACHRFRVLKAECLALLGRYSEAQSVASDILRMDSTNGDALYVRGLCLYYEDCIDKAVQFFMQALRMAPDHEKARIACRNAKALKAKKEEGNKAFKEGNYEEAYELYSEALTIDPNNIKTNAKLYCNRATVGSKLKKLEQAIEDCTKAISLDETYIKAYLRRAQCYMDTQMYEEAVRDYEKVYQTEKTKEHKQLLKNAQLELKKSKRKDYYKVLGVDKNATEEEIKKAYRKRALMHHPDRHSGASAEVQKEEEKKFKEVGEAFTVLSDPKKKSRYDSGHDLDDDGMNMGDFDANNIFKAFFGGPGGFSFEGNLCNDCYGSACPSCNVHSLITTA
;
A
#
# COMPACT_ATOMS: atom_id res chain seq x y z
N MET A 1 13.17 27.12 -10.79
CA MET A 1 12.87 26.09 -9.77
C MET A 1 13.21 24.65 -10.24
N PRO A 2 14.49 24.34 -10.58
CA PRO A 2 14.93 22.93 -10.41
C PRO A 2 16.27 22.74 -9.67
N LEU A 3 17.07 23.80 -9.48
CA LEU A 3 18.45 23.69 -8.98
C LEU A 3 18.60 23.44 -7.47
N ILE A 4 17.55 23.67 -6.67
CA ILE A 4 17.62 23.49 -5.20
C ILE A 4 17.46 22.02 -4.79
N PHE A 5 16.72 21.21 -5.57
CA PHE A 5 16.51 19.79 -5.25
C PHE A 5 17.76 18.93 -5.53
N ALA A 6 18.53 19.24 -6.58
CA ALA A 6 19.78 18.55 -6.88
C ALA A 6 20.84 18.73 -5.78
N GLN A 7 20.94 19.94 -5.20
CA GLN A 7 21.93 20.27 -4.18
C GLN A 7 21.73 19.52 -2.85
N LEU A 8 20.48 19.18 -2.51
CA LEU A 8 20.15 18.42 -1.30
C LEU A 8 20.44 16.91 -1.44
N ILE A 9 20.24 16.34 -2.64
CA ILE A 9 20.52 14.93 -2.92
C ILE A 9 22.04 14.67 -2.94
N TRP A 10 22.84 15.58 -3.53
CA TRP A 10 24.30 15.45 -3.55
C TRP A 10 24.94 15.51 -2.16
N ASN A 11 24.38 16.32 -1.24
CA ASN A 11 24.90 16.47 0.11
C ASN A 11 24.60 15.27 1.05
N SER A 12 23.60 14.43 0.74
CA SER A 12 23.33 13.22 1.53
C SER A 12 24.20 12.04 1.08
N THR A 13 24.37 11.85 -0.23
CA THR A 13 25.21 10.77 -0.80
C THR A 13 26.70 10.97 -0.51
N ALA A 14 27.18 12.22 -0.46
CA ALA A 14 28.54 12.54 -0.05
C ALA A 14 28.83 12.11 1.40
N ARG A 15 27.91 12.36 2.35
CA ARG A 15 28.10 11.98 3.77
C ARG A 15 28.05 10.46 3.97
N ALA A 16 27.23 9.73 3.21
CA ALA A 16 27.16 8.28 3.28
C ALA A 16 28.41 7.59 2.70
N THR A 17 28.99 8.13 1.62
CA THR A 17 30.23 7.60 1.03
C THR A 17 31.47 7.91 1.87
N GLU A 18 31.53 9.08 2.51
CA GLU A 18 32.65 9.45 3.39
C GLU A 18 32.68 8.63 4.70
N ALA A 19 31.50 8.33 5.28
CA ALA A 19 31.37 7.42 6.43
C ALA A 19 31.85 5.99 6.13
N ASN A 20 31.64 5.50 4.90
CA ASN A 20 32.15 4.19 4.46
C ASN A 20 33.64 4.20 4.09
N ARG A 21 34.20 5.36 3.70
CA ARG A 21 35.64 5.50 3.43
C ARG A 21 36.48 5.46 4.72
N LEU A 22 35.97 6.08 5.79
CA LEU A 22 36.61 6.09 7.12
C LEU A 22 36.61 4.73 7.84
N ARG A 23 35.82 3.74 7.39
CA ARG A 23 35.80 2.38 7.96
C ARG A 23 36.75 1.38 7.29
N ARG A 24 37.48 1.76 6.23
CA ARG A 24 38.35 0.84 5.48
C ARG A 24 39.86 0.99 5.71
N ASN A 25 40.33 2.05 6.37
CA ASN A 25 41.76 2.23 6.65
C ASN A 25 42.03 2.34 8.17
N VAL A 26 42.26 1.20 8.81
CA VAL A 26 43.02 1.11 10.07
C VAL A 26 44.08 0.01 9.89
N GLY A 27 45.13 0.35 9.16
CA GLY A 27 46.41 -0.38 9.17
C GLY A 27 47.40 0.40 10.03
N TYR A 28 48.18 -0.31 10.86
CA TYR A 28 49.22 0.28 11.69
C TYR A 28 50.36 0.85 10.83
N ASP A 29 50.85 2.04 11.15
CA ASP A 29 52.31 2.22 11.30
C ASP A 29 52.66 3.38 12.25
N VAL A 30 53.88 3.32 12.77
CA VAL A 30 54.49 4.19 13.78
C VAL A 30 55.20 5.37 13.10
N THR A 31 54.94 6.60 13.53
CA THR A 31 55.99 7.62 13.80
C THR A 31 55.40 8.91 14.37
N ALA A 32 56.18 9.60 15.20
CA ALA A 32 55.76 10.83 15.87
C ALA A 32 55.98 12.09 15.01
N ARG A 33 55.05 13.06 15.08
CA ARG A 33 55.38 14.50 15.14
C ARG A 33 54.21 15.34 15.71
N ARG A 34 54.56 16.55 16.19
CA ARG A 34 53.79 17.36 17.15
C ARG A 34 52.97 18.49 16.50
N ARG A 35 51.96 18.95 17.27
CA ARG A 35 51.30 20.29 17.31
C ARG A 35 50.25 20.63 16.21
N PRO A 36 49.35 21.63 16.45
CA PRO A 36 48.87 22.19 17.73
C PRO A 36 47.33 22.23 17.85
N ARG A 37 46.82 22.58 19.06
CA ARG A 37 45.38 22.83 19.33
C ARG A 37 44.97 24.29 19.02
N PRO A 38 43.71 24.56 18.68
CA PRO A 38 42.98 25.76 19.11
C PRO A 38 42.19 25.51 20.42
N ASN A 39 41.72 26.59 21.05
CA ASN A 39 41.26 26.66 22.44
C ASN A 39 39.79 27.13 22.53
N VAL A 40 39.30 27.43 23.76
CA VAL A 40 37.93 27.89 24.16
C VAL A 40 36.98 26.72 24.48
N ARG A 41 36.59 26.36 25.72
CA ARG A 41 36.24 27.00 27.02
C ARG A 41 34.73 27.18 27.25
N GLY A 42 34.23 26.66 28.38
CA GLY A 42 32.83 26.71 28.88
C GLY A 42 32.31 25.32 29.28
N ILE A 43 32.62 24.77 30.47
CA ILE A 43 31.90 24.94 31.77
C ILE A 43 30.46 24.36 31.70
N SER A 44 29.99 23.42 32.53
CA SER A 44 30.39 23.01 33.90
C SER A 44 30.42 21.49 34.12
N ALA A 45 30.94 21.04 35.29
CA ALA A 45 31.06 19.64 35.69
C ALA A 45 30.48 19.38 37.09
N LEU A 46 29.78 18.25 37.26
CA LEU A 46 29.36 17.62 38.52
C LEU A 46 28.78 16.23 38.18
N ALA A 47 29.08 15.12 38.86
CA ALA A 47 30.24 14.76 39.68
C ALA A 47 30.41 13.23 39.64
N LEU A 48 31.64 12.72 39.68
CA LEU A 48 31.91 11.28 39.83
C LEU A 48 31.77 10.88 41.31
N ARG A 49 31.10 9.75 41.60
CA ARG A 49 31.51 8.88 42.71
C ARG A 49 31.15 7.42 42.46
N ALA A 50 32.09 6.54 42.82
CA ALA A 50 32.04 5.11 42.54
C ALA A 50 31.16 4.35 43.54
N SER A 51 30.74 3.14 43.15
CA SER A 51 30.35 2.07 44.08
C SER A 51 30.64 0.71 43.44
N LEU A 52 31.60 -0.01 44.00
CA LEU A 52 31.87 -1.41 43.70
C LEU A 52 30.85 -2.28 44.44
N LEU A 53 30.07 -3.09 43.72
CA LEU A 53 29.30 -4.18 44.33
C LEU A 53 29.45 -5.45 43.48
N ARG A 54 30.17 -6.44 44.04
CA ARG A 54 30.05 -7.83 43.62
C ARG A 54 28.70 -8.36 44.11
N ALA A 55 27.91 -8.97 43.23
CA ALA A 55 26.72 -9.73 43.60
C ALA A 55 26.99 -11.23 43.41
N SER A 56 26.68 -12.03 44.44
CA SER A 56 26.76 -13.49 44.42
C SER A 56 25.49 -14.12 43.80
N PRO A 57 25.56 -15.33 43.22
CA PRO A 57 24.38 -16.05 42.74
C PRO A 57 23.54 -16.65 43.89
N PRO A 58 22.26 -17.01 43.63
CA PRO A 58 21.29 -17.30 44.68
C PRO A 58 21.33 -18.73 45.22
N ARG A 59 20.84 -18.91 46.46
CA ARG A 59 20.53 -20.21 47.06
C ARG A 59 19.18 -20.74 46.55
N SER A 60 19.11 -22.02 46.20
CA SER A 60 17.86 -22.77 46.07
C SER A 60 17.54 -23.54 47.36
N ALA A 61 16.27 -23.92 47.54
CA ALA A 61 15.72 -24.35 48.83
C ALA A 61 16.02 -25.82 49.19
N ARG A 62 16.10 -26.11 50.49
CA ARG A 62 15.83 -27.45 51.05
C ARG A 62 14.54 -27.39 51.87
N SER A 63 13.62 -28.32 51.57
CA SER A 63 12.44 -28.62 52.38
C SER A 63 12.78 -29.52 53.57
N SER A 64 11.85 -29.56 54.52
CA SER A 64 11.95 -30.16 55.86
C SER A 64 11.48 -31.62 55.96
N LEU A 65 11.96 -32.32 57.00
CA LEU A 65 11.32 -33.35 57.89
C LEU A 65 12.42 -34.37 58.30
N SER A 66 12.84 -34.50 59.57
CA SER A 66 12.20 -35.18 60.72
C SER A 66 11.99 -36.69 60.47
N THR A 67 12.32 -37.68 61.31
CA THR A 67 12.86 -37.85 62.69
C THR A 67 13.69 -39.17 62.68
N GLY A 68 14.69 -39.52 63.48
CA GLY A 68 14.91 -39.38 64.92
C GLY A 68 14.92 -40.78 65.60
N SER A 69 16.09 -41.36 65.93
CA SER A 69 16.27 -42.31 67.05
C SER A 69 17.69 -42.84 67.29
N LYS A 70 18.13 -42.69 68.56
CA LYS A 70 18.96 -43.58 69.41
C LYS A 70 20.40 -43.98 69.02
N MET A 71 21.27 -43.88 70.02
CA MET A 71 22.65 -44.35 70.04
C MET A 71 22.75 -45.88 70.17
N ALA A 72 23.82 -46.44 69.59
CA ALA A 72 24.56 -47.55 70.18
C ALA A 72 26.06 -47.33 69.86
N ALA A 73 26.92 -47.43 70.86
CA ALA A 73 28.38 -47.34 70.70
C ALA A 73 28.97 -48.75 70.74
N VAL A 74 29.70 -49.15 69.69
CA VAL A 74 30.51 -50.38 69.64
C VAL A 74 31.83 -50.07 68.92
N HIS A 75 32.88 -50.78 69.35
CA HIS A 75 34.30 -50.65 69.01
C HIS A 75 34.73 -50.25 67.59
N CYS A 76 35.67 -49.29 67.58
CA CYS A 76 37.05 -49.42 67.07
C CYS A 76 37.35 -50.23 65.80
N GLY A 77 37.94 -49.56 64.82
CA GLY A 77 39.07 -50.13 64.07
C GLY A 77 38.86 -50.42 62.59
N GLU A 78 38.41 -49.44 61.80
CA GLU A 78 38.55 -49.47 60.35
C GLU A 78 39.51 -48.35 59.90
N PRO A 79 40.45 -48.61 58.95
CA PRO A 79 41.36 -47.58 58.47
C PRO A 79 40.60 -46.46 57.75
N MET A 80 41.14 -45.24 57.77
CA MET A 80 40.72 -44.21 56.80
C MET A 80 40.89 -44.79 55.39
N GLU A 81 39.82 -44.77 54.58
CA GLU A 81 40.02 -44.81 53.13
C GLU A 81 40.96 -43.66 52.76
N PRO A 82 41.99 -43.89 51.93
CA PRO A 82 42.84 -42.80 51.48
C PRO A 82 41.97 -41.79 50.76
N GLU A 83 42.13 -40.51 51.10
CA GLU A 83 41.61 -39.41 50.30
C GLU A 83 42.04 -39.68 48.85
N ARG A 84 41.08 -39.87 47.94
CA ARG A 84 41.39 -40.09 46.53
C ARG A 84 42.16 -38.86 46.05
N GLU A 85 43.47 -39.04 45.90
CA GLU A 85 44.28 -38.17 45.06
C GLU A 85 43.53 -38.05 43.73
N LEU A 86 43.23 -36.83 43.29
CA LEU A 86 42.79 -36.63 41.93
C LEU A 86 43.97 -36.99 41.06
N GLU A 87 43.98 -38.24 40.58
CA GLU A 87 44.83 -38.67 39.48
C GLU A 87 44.58 -37.71 38.32
N LEU A 88 45.51 -36.77 38.16
CA LEU A 88 45.59 -35.89 37.00
C LEU A 88 45.85 -36.82 35.81
N MET A 89 44.76 -37.18 35.12
CA MET A 89 44.79 -37.94 33.88
C MET A 89 45.90 -37.38 32.99
N SER A 90 46.73 -38.25 32.44
CA SER A 90 47.75 -37.82 31.49
C SER A 90 47.08 -37.20 30.26
N ASP A 91 47.80 -36.30 29.57
CA ASP A 91 47.30 -35.69 28.33
C ASP A 91 46.87 -36.76 27.30
N GLU A 92 47.60 -37.89 27.24
CA GLU A 92 47.28 -39.05 26.39
C GLU A 92 46.02 -39.82 26.82
N GLU A 93 45.63 -39.78 28.09
CA GLU A 93 44.38 -40.37 28.60
C GLU A 93 43.19 -39.45 28.32
N MET A 94 43.37 -38.15 28.52
CA MET A 94 42.37 -37.13 28.15
C MET A 94 42.08 -37.17 26.65
N GLU A 95 43.11 -37.24 25.80
CA GLU A 95 42.92 -37.35 24.34
C GLU A 95 42.20 -38.65 23.93
N ARG A 96 42.53 -39.78 24.56
CA ARG A 96 41.84 -41.07 24.31
C ARG A 96 40.37 -41.05 24.76
N GLU A 97 40.05 -40.45 25.89
CA GLU A 97 38.67 -40.33 26.36
C GLU A 97 37.86 -39.36 25.47
N ALA A 98 38.43 -38.21 25.12
CA ALA A 98 37.80 -37.25 24.20
C ALA A 98 37.55 -37.84 22.81
N GLU A 99 38.48 -38.66 22.31
CA GLU A 99 38.32 -39.39 21.05
C GLU A 99 37.18 -40.43 21.15
N SER A 100 37.08 -41.18 22.25
CA SER A 100 35.95 -42.09 22.48
C SER A 100 34.61 -41.35 22.51
N PHE A 101 34.53 -40.19 23.17
CA PHE A 101 33.33 -39.35 23.14
C PHE A 101 33.01 -38.81 21.74
N LYS A 102 34.02 -38.46 20.93
CA LYS A 102 33.80 -38.11 19.51
C LYS A 102 33.24 -39.30 18.72
N GLU A 103 33.76 -40.50 18.90
CA GLU A 103 33.28 -41.70 18.20
C GLU A 103 31.83 -42.05 18.58
N GLN A 104 31.49 -41.98 19.88
CA GLN A 104 30.12 -42.12 20.36
C GLN A 104 29.20 -41.05 19.73
N GLY A 105 29.65 -39.79 19.69
CA GLY A 105 28.95 -38.69 19.04
C GLY A 105 28.73 -38.92 17.54
N ASN A 106 29.74 -39.45 16.83
CA ASN A 106 29.63 -39.85 15.42
C ASN A 106 28.57 -40.95 15.23
N ALA A 107 28.53 -41.94 16.12
CA ALA A 107 27.56 -43.04 16.07
C ALA A 107 26.12 -42.54 16.30
N PHE A 108 25.89 -41.62 17.24
CA PHE A 108 24.58 -40.97 17.43
C PHE A 108 24.21 -40.06 16.24
N TYR A 109 25.17 -39.31 15.69
CA TYR A 109 24.96 -38.46 14.52
C TYR A 109 24.52 -39.26 13.29
N VAL A 110 25.14 -40.42 13.03
CA VAL A 110 24.72 -41.34 11.95
C VAL A 110 23.32 -41.90 12.19
N LYS A 111 22.95 -42.18 13.44
CA LYS A 111 21.57 -42.55 13.85
C LYS A 111 20.57 -41.40 13.76
N LYS A 112 21.02 -40.18 13.44
CA LYS A 112 20.25 -38.91 13.47
C LYS A 112 19.75 -38.52 14.86
N ASP A 113 20.33 -39.09 15.91
CA ASP A 113 20.12 -38.65 17.28
C ASP A 113 21.06 -37.47 17.57
N TYR A 114 20.66 -36.30 17.07
CA TYR A 114 21.45 -35.08 17.22
C TYR A 114 21.47 -34.56 18.67
N GLY A 115 20.57 -35.02 19.53
CA GLY A 115 20.55 -34.67 20.95
C GLY A 115 21.70 -35.33 21.70
N GLU A 116 21.78 -36.65 21.64
CA GLU A 116 22.87 -37.40 22.28
C GLU A 116 24.22 -37.15 21.57
N ALA A 117 24.24 -36.95 20.25
CA ALA A 117 25.45 -36.55 19.54
C ALA A 117 26.02 -35.21 20.07
N LEU A 118 25.16 -34.21 20.29
CA LEU A 118 25.54 -32.92 20.87
C LEU A 118 26.11 -33.07 22.28
N HIS A 119 25.54 -33.97 23.10
CA HIS A 119 26.03 -34.27 24.44
C HIS A 119 27.43 -34.91 24.40
N CYS A 120 27.62 -35.94 23.57
CA CYS A 120 28.92 -36.60 23.37
C CYS A 120 30.01 -35.64 22.87
N TYR A 121 29.73 -34.81 21.84
CA TYR A 121 30.72 -33.83 21.38
C TYR A 121 31.02 -32.73 22.40
N THR A 122 30.06 -32.41 23.28
CA THR A 122 30.32 -31.47 24.38
C THR A 122 31.28 -32.07 25.39
N LYS A 123 31.11 -33.33 25.80
CA LYS A 123 32.09 -34.04 26.66
C LYS A 123 33.49 -34.09 26.04
N ALA A 124 33.59 -34.38 24.73
CA ALA A 124 34.87 -34.37 24.03
C ALA A 124 35.58 -33.00 24.08
N ILE A 125 34.81 -31.90 24.03
CA ILE A 125 35.32 -30.53 24.16
C ILE A 125 35.67 -30.20 25.62
N ASP A 126 34.88 -30.66 26.58
CA ASP A 126 35.12 -30.42 28.01
C ASP A 126 36.43 -31.10 28.48
N VAL A 127 36.74 -32.30 27.95
CA VAL A 127 38.01 -33.02 28.20
C VAL A 127 39.16 -32.39 27.40
N CYS A 128 38.98 -32.12 26.11
CA CYS A 128 40.05 -31.64 25.21
C CYS A 128 39.64 -30.37 24.41
N PRO A 129 39.65 -29.18 25.03
CA PRO A 129 39.11 -27.94 24.46
C PRO A 129 39.96 -27.29 23.35
N LYS A 130 41.07 -27.91 22.95
CA LYS A 130 42.00 -27.37 21.92
C LYS A 130 41.87 -28.05 20.55
N ASN A 131 41.05 -29.09 20.41
CA ASN A 131 40.93 -29.85 19.17
C ASN A 131 39.81 -29.28 18.27
N ALA A 132 40.20 -28.71 17.13
CA ALA A 132 39.28 -28.10 16.16
C ALA A 132 38.18 -29.06 15.64
N SER A 133 38.47 -30.36 15.56
CA SER A 133 37.55 -31.34 14.98
C SER A 133 36.29 -31.55 15.82
N TYR A 134 36.39 -31.47 17.15
CA TYR A 134 35.26 -31.65 18.06
C TYR A 134 34.26 -30.50 17.92
N TYR A 135 34.74 -29.25 17.93
CA TYR A 135 33.91 -28.06 17.64
C TYR A 135 33.27 -28.15 16.26
N GLY A 136 34.02 -28.57 15.23
CA GLY A 136 33.47 -28.77 13.89
C GLY A 136 32.32 -29.79 13.85
N ASN A 137 32.43 -30.90 14.57
CA ASN A 137 31.39 -31.93 14.61
C ASN A 137 30.19 -31.51 15.48
N ARG A 138 30.43 -30.76 16.57
CA ARG A 138 29.36 -30.13 17.34
C ARG A 138 28.61 -29.08 16.52
N ALA A 139 29.31 -28.24 15.76
CA ALA A 139 28.71 -27.30 14.82
C ALA A 139 27.81 -27.99 13.79
N ALA A 140 28.28 -29.08 13.16
CA ALA A 140 27.45 -29.86 12.23
C ALA A 140 26.16 -30.37 12.89
N THR A 141 26.24 -30.83 14.13
CA THR A 141 25.10 -31.30 14.92
C THR A 141 24.12 -30.17 15.24
N LEU A 142 24.65 -29.01 15.63
CA LEU A 142 23.86 -27.79 15.87
C LEU A 142 23.17 -27.29 14.60
N MET A 143 23.80 -27.39 13.42
CA MET A 143 23.15 -27.10 12.13
C MET A 143 21.96 -28.03 11.87
N MET A 144 22.08 -29.33 12.14
CA MET A 144 20.98 -30.29 12.01
C MET A 144 19.85 -30.04 13.01
N LEU A 145 20.16 -29.50 14.18
CA LEU A 145 19.20 -29.00 15.18
C LEU A 145 18.66 -27.59 14.88
N THR A 146 19.01 -26.99 13.73
CA THR A 146 18.64 -25.62 13.32
C THR A 146 19.16 -24.49 14.25
N ARG A 147 20.12 -24.80 15.13
CA ARG A 147 20.75 -23.88 16.09
C ARG A 147 21.92 -23.13 15.44
N TYR A 148 21.63 -22.44 14.33
CA TYR A 148 22.66 -21.90 13.42
C TYR A 148 23.59 -20.85 14.04
N ARG A 149 23.14 -20.11 15.07
CA ARG A 149 24.01 -19.13 15.76
C ARG A 149 25.09 -19.83 16.59
N GLU A 150 24.72 -20.85 17.35
CA GLU A 150 25.67 -21.64 18.16
C GLU A 150 26.59 -22.47 17.24
N ALA A 151 26.05 -23.01 16.14
CA ALA A 151 26.85 -23.67 15.11
C ALA A 151 27.90 -22.74 14.47
N LEU A 152 27.58 -21.46 14.30
CA LEU A 152 28.52 -20.46 13.81
C LEU A 152 29.65 -20.21 14.81
N GLU A 153 29.31 -20.06 16.10
CA GLU A 153 30.29 -19.84 17.18
C GLU A 153 31.27 -21.01 17.31
N ASP A 154 30.78 -22.25 17.25
CA ASP A 154 31.61 -23.47 17.21
C ASP A 154 32.44 -23.58 15.93
N SER A 155 31.89 -23.26 14.75
CA SER A 155 32.64 -23.30 13.49
C SER A 155 33.79 -22.28 13.49
N GLN A 156 33.53 -21.08 13.99
CA GLN A 156 34.55 -20.05 14.20
C GLN A 156 35.59 -20.46 15.24
N GLN A 157 35.21 -21.20 16.28
CA GLN A 157 36.18 -21.75 17.24
C GLN A 157 37.06 -22.83 16.61
N ALA A 158 36.49 -23.70 15.78
CA ALA A 158 37.26 -24.69 15.03
C ALA A 158 38.30 -24.02 14.11
N VAL A 159 37.89 -23.00 13.35
CA VAL A 159 38.78 -22.22 12.47
C VAL A 159 39.84 -21.43 13.25
N ARG A 160 39.52 -20.91 14.44
CA ARG A 160 40.51 -20.26 15.32
C ARG A 160 41.57 -21.21 15.86
N LEU A 161 41.22 -22.49 16.07
CA LEU A 161 42.14 -23.52 16.52
C LEU A 161 42.99 -24.09 15.38
N ASP A 162 42.41 -24.20 14.17
CA ASP A 162 43.08 -24.64 12.96
C ASP A 162 42.52 -23.91 11.72
N ASP A 163 43.25 -22.93 11.20
CA ASP A 163 42.87 -22.18 9.98
C ASP A 163 42.97 -23.03 8.70
N THR A 164 43.64 -24.19 8.75
CA THR A 164 43.68 -25.15 7.63
C THR A 164 42.51 -26.13 7.65
N PHE A 165 41.67 -26.12 8.70
CA PHE A 165 40.51 -27.00 8.83
C PHE A 165 39.39 -26.62 7.85
N MET A 166 39.49 -27.10 6.61
CA MET A 166 38.53 -26.82 5.52
C MET A 166 37.06 -27.10 5.91
N LYS A 167 36.81 -28.16 6.70
CA LYS A 167 35.47 -28.49 7.20
C LYS A 167 34.94 -27.44 8.19
N GLY A 168 35.81 -26.74 8.91
CA GLY A 168 35.47 -25.59 9.75
C GLY A 168 35.00 -24.41 8.90
N HIS A 169 35.83 -23.96 7.96
CA HIS A 169 35.50 -22.86 7.03
C HIS A 169 34.22 -23.12 6.23
N LEU A 170 34.01 -24.35 5.72
CA LEU A 170 32.78 -24.74 5.03
C LEU A 170 31.53 -24.63 5.93
N ARG A 171 31.63 -25.04 7.21
CA ARG A 171 30.53 -24.97 8.18
C ARG A 171 30.26 -23.53 8.62
N GLU A 172 31.31 -22.74 8.85
CA GLU A 172 31.21 -21.30 9.15
C GLU A 172 30.51 -20.56 8.00
N GLY A 173 30.98 -20.77 6.77
CA GLY A 173 30.39 -20.18 5.57
C GLY A 173 28.91 -20.52 5.40
N LYS A 174 28.53 -21.80 5.58
CA LYS A 174 27.13 -22.24 5.53
C LYS A 174 26.28 -21.63 6.66
N CYS A 175 26.81 -21.53 7.88
CA CYS A 175 26.10 -20.88 8.99
C CYS A 175 25.88 -19.38 8.70
N HIS A 176 26.91 -18.69 8.18
CA HIS A 176 26.77 -17.31 7.72
C HIS A 176 25.72 -17.19 6.60
N LEU A 177 25.73 -18.09 5.61
CA LEU A 177 24.79 -18.10 4.48
C LEU A 177 23.34 -18.26 4.95
N LEU A 178 23.07 -19.27 5.77
CA LEU A 178 21.74 -19.56 6.34
C LEU A 178 21.18 -18.41 7.18
N LEU A 179 22.06 -17.68 7.88
CA LEU A 179 21.72 -16.49 8.66
C LEU A 179 21.60 -15.21 7.81
N GLY A 180 21.89 -15.26 6.50
CA GLY A 180 21.83 -14.12 5.57
C GLY A 180 23.02 -13.15 5.68
N ASN A 181 24.17 -13.62 6.15
CA ASN A 181 25.43 -12.88 6.21
C ASN A 181 26.31 -13.18 4.98
N ALA A 182 25.79 -12.94 3.78
CA ALA A 182 26.40 -13.41 2.53
C ALA A 182 27.85 -12.92 2.33
N MET A 183 28.17 -11.66 2.66
CA MET A 183 29.55 -11.14 2.62
C MET A 183 30.55 -11.91 3.50
N ALA A 184 30.11 -12.48 4.61
CA ALA A 184 30.95 -13.32 5.46
C ALA A 184 31.06 -14.73 4.87
N ALA A 185 29.94 -15.30 4.43
CA ALA A 185 29.89 -16.60 3.77
C ALA A 185 30.82 -16.67 2.54
N SER A 186 30.79 -15.67 1.66
CA SER A 186 31.67 -15.59 0.48
C SER A 186 33.16 -15.67 0.86
N ARG A 187 33.58 -15.01 1.95
CA ARG A 187 34.99 -15.05 2.40
C ARG A 187 35.38 -16.43 2.93
N CYS A 188 34.50 -17.08 3.70
CA CYS A 188 34.73 -18.45 4.16
C CYS A 188 34.85 -19.43 2.97
N PHE A 189 33.98 -19.31 1.97
CA PHE A 189 34.06 -20.17 0.77
C PHE A 189 35.27 -19.86 -0.11
N GLN A 190 35.66 -18.58 -0.25
CA GLN A 190 36.91 -18.20 -0.91
C GLN A 190 38.14 -18.80 -0.21
N LYS A 191 38.19 -18.76 1.13
CA LYS A 191 39.26 -19.40 1.91
C LYS A 191 39.30 -20.93 1.74
N VAL A 192 38.16 -21.60 1.55
CA VAL A 192 38.13 -23.03 1.18
C VAL A 192 38.71 -23.24 -0.23
N LEU A 193 38.39 -22.36 -1.19
CA LEU A 193 38.92 -22.43 -2.57
C LEU A 193 40.42 -22.04 -2.67
N GLU A 194 40.95 -21.27 -1.72
CA GLU A 194 42.40 -21.05 -1.57
C GLU A 194 43.14 -22.32 -1.13
N LEU A 195 42.48 -23.16 -0.30
CA LEU A 195 43.03 -24.43 0.19
C LEU A 195 42.79 -25.59 -0.80
N GLU A 196 41.64 -25.62 -1.47
CA GLU A 196 41.21 -26.64 -2.43
C GLU A 196 40.44 -25.99 -3.59
N PRO A 197 41.11 -25.54 -4.67
CA PRO A 197 40.48 -24.81 -5.78
C PRO A 197 39.33 -25.56 -6.48
N ASP A 198 39.42 -26.89 -6.54
CA ASP A 198 38.45 -27.76 -7.19
C ASP A 198 37.27 -28.17 -6.29
N ASN A 199 37.14 -27.57 -5.10
CA ASN A 199 36.05 -27.87 -4.15
C ASN A 199 34.69 -27.40 -4.71
N SER A 200 34.00 -28.30 -5.43
CA SER A 200 32.71 -28.04 -6.08
C SER A 200 31.62 -27.53 -5.13
N GLN A 201 31.63 -27.97 -3.86
CA GLN A 201 30.71 -27.48 -2.84
C GLN A 201 30.98 -26.01 -2.50
N ALA A 202 32.23 -25.62 -2.25
CA ALA A 202 32.58 -24.22 -1.99
C ALA A 202 32.28 -23.33 -3.20
N GLN A 203 32.54 -23.79 -4.42
CA GLN A 203 32.17 -23.06 -5.65
C GLN A 203 30.65 -22.86 -5.79
N GLN A 204 29.83 -23.84 -5.42
CA GLN A 204 28.37 -23.72 -5.46
C GLN A 204 27.86 -22.77 -4.37
N GLU A 205 28.33 -22.91 -3.14
CA GLU A 205 27.86 -22.08 -2.01
C GLU A 205 28.36 -20.62 -2.12
N LEU A 206 29.51 -20.38 -2.76
CA LEU A 206 29.97 -19.04 -3.12
C LEU A 206 29.00 -18.37 -4.11
N LYS A 207 28.53 -19.08 -5.14
CA LYS A 207 27.51 -18.57 -6.08
C LYS A 207 26.18 -18.27 -5.37
N ASN A 208 25.78 -19.10 -4.41
CA ASN A 208 24.59 -18.84 -3.58
C ASN A 208 24.75 -17.56 -2.75
N ALA A 209 25.93 -17.32 -2.18
CA ALA A 209 26.25 -16.10 -1.45
C ALA A 209 26.24 -14.86 -2.36
N GLU A 210 26.88 -14.93 -3.53
CA GLU A 210 26.88 -13.86 -4.54
C GLU A 210 25.47 -13.52 -5.04
N ALA A 211 24.62 -14.53 -5.26
CA ALA A 211 23.22 -14.32 -5.62
C ALA A 211 22.43 -13.58 -4.53
N ILE A 212 22.63 -13.91 -3.24
CA ILE A 212 22.02 -13.16 -2.14
C ILE A 212 22.48 -11.70 -2.15
N LEU A 213 23.76 -11.41 -2.34
CA LEU A 213 24.27 -10.03 -2.39
C LEU A 213 23.61 -9.21 -3.50
N GLU A 214 23.39 -9.81 -4.67
CA GLU A 214 22.66 -9.15 -5.77
C GLU A 214 21.17 -8.99 -5.44
N TYR A 215 20.52 -9.97 -4.80
CA TYR A 215 19.13 -9.81 -4.33
C TYR A 215 18.98 -8.73 -3.26
N GLU A 216 19.96 -8.56 -2.35
CA GLU A 216 19.99 -7.45 -1.39
C GLU A 216 20.10 -6.11 -2.12
N ARG A 217 21.03 -5.99 -3.07
CA ARG A 217 21.23 -4.77 -3.87
C ARG A 217 19.98 -4.40 -4.69
N LEU A 218 19.33 -5.39 -5.30
CA LEU A 218 18.07 -5.20 -6.03
C LEU A 218 16.90 -4.83 -5.10
N ALA A 219 16.86 -5.42 -3.89
CA ALA A 219 15.87 -5.07 -2.88
C ALA A 219 16.04 -3.65 -2.35
N GLU A 220 17.27 -3.17 -2.14
CA GLU A 220 17.53 -1.77 -1.75
C GLU A 220 16.99 -0.79 -2.81
N VAL A 221 17.37 -0.99 -4.09
CA VAL A 221 16.91 -0.17 -5.22
C VAL A 221 15.39 -0.28 -5.41
N GLY A 222 14.82 -1.46 -5.21
CA GLY A 222 13.37 -1.69 -5.24
C GLY A 222 12.64 -0.94 -4.13
N PHE A 223 13.18 -0.95 -2.91
CA PHE A 223 12.60 -0.26 -1.75
C PHE A 223 12.62 1.26 -1.93
N GLU A 224 13.74 1.83 -2.41
CA GLU A 224 13.85 3.26 -2.73
C GLU A 224 12.83 3.71 -3.78
N LYS A 225 12.64 2.89 -4.84
CA LYS A 225 11.64 3.13 -5.89
C LYS A 225 10.21 2.77 -5.48
N ARG A 226 10.03 2.23 -4.28
CA ARG A 226 8.76 1.67 -3.75
C ARG A 226 8.17 0.53 -4.59
N ASP A 227 9.00 -0.15 -5.38
CA ASP A 227 8.66 -1.42 -6.00
C ASP A 227 8.77 -2.55 -4.96
N PHE A 228 7.81 -2.56 -4.04
CA PHE A 228 7.73 -3.58 -2.99
C PHE A 228 7.46 -4.98 -3.55
N ARG A 229 7.01 -5.12 -4.80
CA ARG A 229 6.86 -6.43 -5.46
C ARG A 229 8.22 -7.01 -5.80
N MET A 230 9.13 -6.21 -6.34
CA MET A 230 10.53 -6.59 -6.55
C MET A 230 11.20 -6.97 -5.23
N VAL A 231 11.01 -6.17 -4.16
CA VAL A 231 11.58 -6.49 -2.84
C VAL A 231 11.11 -7.84 -2.32
N VAL A 232 9.80 -8.13 -2.39
CA VAL A 232 9.25 -9.44 -1.98
C VAL A 232 9.86 -10.58 -2.79
N TYR A 233 9.97 -10.43 -4.12
CA TYR A 233 10.61 -11.42 -4.99
C TYR A 233 12.09 -11.67 -4.61
N CYS A 234 12.88 -10.61 -4.42
CA CYS A 234 14.28 -10.71 -4.02
C CYS A 234 14.43 -11.39 -2.66
N MET A 235 13.57 -11.07 -1.68
CA MET A 235 13.59 -11.72 -0.37
C MET A 235 13.19 -13.19 -0.45
N ASP A 236 12.21 -13.55 -1.28
CA ASP A 236 11.83 -14.95 -1.49
C ASP A 236 12.98 -15.77 -2.08
N ARG A 237 13.69 -15.25 -3.10
CA ARG A 237 14.85 -15.92 -3.68
C ARG A 237 16.04 -15.99 -2.72
N ALA A 238 16.30 -14.93 -1.95
CA ALA A 238 17.33 -14.95 -0.92
C ALA A 238 17.04 -16.00 0.17
N LEU A 239 15.76 -16.17 0.57
CA LEU A 239 15.34 -17.13 1.60
C LEU A 239 15.45 -18.61 1.18
N GLU A 240 15.58 -18.92 -0.12
CA GLU A 240 15.87 -20.29 -0.58
C GLU A 240 17.23 -20.79 -0.07
N SER A 241 18.23 -19.89 0.00
CA SER A 241 19.58 -20.19 0.53
C SER A 241 19.77 -19.70 1.98
N ALA A 242 19.19 -18.55 2.33
CA ALA A 242 19.27 -17.93 3.66
C ALA A 242 18.04 -18.22 4.53
N SER A 243 17.63 -19.49 4.61
CA SER A 243 16.33 -19.90 5.15
C SER A 243 16.07 -19.46 6.61
N ALA A 244 17.12 -19.27 7.41
CA ALA A 244 17.05 -18.83 8.80
C ALA A 244 17.16 -17.29 8.98
N CYS A 245 17.29 -16.52 7.90
CA CYS A 245 17.47 -15.08 7.99
C CYS A 245 16.17 -14.35 8.39
N HIS A 246 16.04 -14.01 9.67
CA HIS A 246 14.92 -13.22 10.17
C HIS A 246 14.81 -11.84 9.48
N ARG A 247 15.94 -11.19 9.16
CA ARG A 247 15.96 -9.88 8.47
C ARG A 247 15.24 -9.92 7.12
N PHE A 248 15.47 -10.96 6.30
CA PHE A 248 14.79 -11.11 5.01
C PHE A 248 13.30 -11.42 5.18
N ARG A 249 12.93 -12.27 6.16
CA ARG A 249 11.51 -12.54 6.50
C ARG A 249 10.77 -11.28 6.95
N VAL A 250 11.40 -10.47 7.81
CA VAL A 250 10.88 -9.16 8.26
C VAL A 250 10.68 -8.21 7.09
N LEU A 251 11.72 -7.99 6.26
CA LEU A 251 11.65 -7.07 5.14
C LEU A 251 10.58 -7.49 4.12
N LYS A 252 10.48 -8.80 3.83
CA LYS A 252 9.38 -9.36 3.04
C LYS A 252 8.02 -9.00 3.65
N ALA A 253 7.84 -9.22 4.95
CA ALA A 253 6.57 -8.98 5.63
C ALA A 253 6.20 -7.48 5.69
N GLU A 254 7.18 -6.59 5.89
CA GLU A 254 7.00 -5.14 5.79
C GLU A 254 6.53 -4.73 4.38
N CYS A 255 7.19 -5.22 3.33
CA CYS A 255 6.79 -4.95 1.95
C CYS A 255 5.44 -5.56 1.57
N LEU A 256 5.07 -6.74 2.11
CA LEU A 256 3.73 -7.30 1.97
C LEU A 256 2.66 -6.41 2.61
N ALA A 257 2.91 -5.86 3.80
CA ALA A 257 2.00 -4.90 4.45
C ALA A 257 1.84 -3.61 3.62
N LEU A 258 2.94 -3.08 3.07
CA LEU A 258 2.94 -1.91 2.19
C LEU A 258 2.25 -2.15 0.83
N LEU A 259 2.15 -3.41 0.39
CA LEU A 259 1.37 -3.85 -0.78
C LEU A 259 -0.12 -4.12 -0.47
N GLY A 260 -0.55 -3.98 0.78
CA GLY A 260 -1.91 -4.32 1.22
C GLY A 260 -2.16 -5.82 1.44
N ARG A 261 -1.12 -6.67 1.36
CA ARG A 261 -1.18 -8.13 1.57
C ARG A 261 -1.07 -8.47 3.06
N TYR A 262 -1.98 -7.90 3.86
CA TYR A 262 -1.91 -7.92 5.32
C TYR A 262 -1.93 -9.33 5.93
N SER A 263 -2.71 -10.25 5.38
CA SER A 263 -2.81 -11.64 5.88
C SER A 263 -1.46 -12.37 5.83
N GLU A 264 -0.75 -12.27 4.71
CA GLU A 264 0.57 -12.88 4.52
C GLU A 264 1.63 -12.22 5.41
N ALA A 265 1.62 -10.88 5.48
CA ALA A 265 2.50 -10.13 6.38
C ALA A 265 2.28 -10.51 7.85
N GLN A 266 1.02 -10.62 8.29
CA GLN A 266 0.65 -11.05 9.64
C GLN A 266 1.07 -12.49 9.91
N SER A 267 0.99 -13.41 8.94
CA SER A 267 1.47 -14.79 9.11
C SER A 267 2.98 -14.80 9.40
N VAL A 268 3.78 -14.18 8.53
CA VAL A 268 5.25 -14.15 8.68
C VAL A 268 5.66 -13.49 10.00
N ALA A 269 5.03 -12.38 10.39
CA ALA A 269 5.29 -11.73 11.67
C ALA A 269 4.88 -12.62 12.86
N SER A 270 3.77 -13.36 12.76
CA SER A 270 3.31 -14.29 13.81
C SER A 270 4.25 -15.47 13.99
N ASP A 271 4.82 -16.00 12.90
CA ASP A 271 5.77 -17.10 12.96
C ASP A 271 7.12 -16.67 13.54
N ILE A 272 7.58 -15.45 13.26
CA ILE A 272 8.76 -14.88 13.94
C ILE A 272 8.46 -14.72 15.45
N LEU A 273 7.31 -14.14 15.82
CA LEU A 273 6.95 -13.90 17.22
C LEU A 273 6.68 -15.18 18.03
N ARG A 274 6.46 -16.33 17.37
CA ARG A 274 6.39 -17.65 18.00
C ARG A 274 7.78 -18.15 18.45
N MET A 275 8.83 -17.77 17.71
CA MET A 275 10.21 -18.12 18.00
C MET A 275 10.87 -17.10 18.94
N ASP A 276 10.62 -15.81 18.69
CA ASP A 276 11.12 -14.68 19.47
C ASP A 276 9.98 -13.67 19.70
N SER A 277 9.29 -13.81 20.84
CA SER A 277 8.20 -12.91 21.23
C SER A 277 8.63 -11.47 21.52
N THR A 278 9.94 -11.23 21.65
CA THR A 278 10.54 -9.90 21.89
C THR A 278 11.00 -9.20 20.61
N ASN A 279 10.81 -9.82 19.44
CA ASN A 279 11.29 -9.30 18.17
C ASN A 279 10.64 -7.94 17.82
N GLY A 280 11.41 -6.85 17.97
CA GLY A 280 10.93 -5.49 17.74
C GLY A 280 10.39 -5.26 16.32
N ASP A 281 11.08 -5.78 15.30
CA ASP A 281 10.69 -5.62 13.90
C ASP A 281 9.40 -6.37 13.57
N ALA A 282 9.22 -7.60 14.06
CA ALA A 282 7.99 -8.36 13.83
C ALA A 282 6.77 -7.75 14.58
N LEU A 283 6.99 -7.16 15.76
CA LEU A 283 5.98 -6.34 16.45
C LEU A 283 5.63 -5.09 15.63
N TYR A 284 6.63 -4.42 15.03
CA TYR A 284 6.41 -3.30 14.14
C TYR A 284 5.59 -3.69 12.90
N VAL A 285 5.91 -4.80 12.22
CA VAL A 285 5.14 -5.30 11.07
C VAL A 285 3.68 -5.60 11.45
N ARG A 286 3.43 -6.20 12.63
CA ARG A 286 2.06 -6.37 13.14
C ARG A 286 1.33 -5.04 13.33
N GLY A 287 2.00 -4.04 13.91
CA GLY A 287 1.47 -2.69 14.02
C GLY A 287 1.18 -2.06 12.66
N LEU A 288 2.06 -2.25 11.69
CA LEU A 288 1.96 -1.69 10.34
C LEU A 288 0.75 -2.24 9.56
N CYS A 289 0.48 -3.54 9.66
CA CYS A 289 -0.72 -4.14 9.08
C CYS A 289 -1.99 -3.50 9.66
N LEU A 290 -2.11 -3.48 10.99
CA LEU A 290 -3.27 -2.92 11.69
C LEU A 290 -3.45 -1.43 11.41
N TYR A 291 -2.36 -0.68 11.23
CA TYR A 291 -2.38 0.74 10.92
C TYR A 291 -2.96 1.04 9.52
N TYR A 292 -2.57 0.26 8.51
CA TYR A 292 -3.15 0.38 7.16
C TYR A 292 -4.54 -0.28 7.04
N GLU A 293 -4.92 -1.12 8.00
CA GLU A 293 -6.30 -1.59 8.18
C GLU A 293 -7.22 -0.60 8.95
N ASP A 294 -6.74 0.62 9.27
CA ASP A 294 -7.42 1.66 10.08
C ASP A 294 -7.79 1.19 11.51
N CYS A 295 -7.12 0.14 12.00
CA CYS A 295 -7.17 -0.33 13.40
C CYS A 295 -6.12 0.40 14.26
N ILE A 296 -6.11 1.74 14.19
CA ILE A 296 -5.05 2.62 14.70
C ILE A 296 -4.72 2.38 16.18
N ASP A 297 -5.73 2.18 17.05
CA ASP A 297 -5.50 1.97 18.48
C ASP A 297 -4.70 0.70 18.78
N LYS A 298 -5.00 -0.41 18.08
CA LYS A 298 -4.23 -1.65 18.20
C LYS A 298 -2.84 -1.50 17.59
N ALA A 299 -2.73 -0.79 16.47
CA ALA A 299 -1.43 -0.51 15.85
C ALA A 299 -0.48 0.25 16.77
N VAL A 300 -0.98 1.30 17.44
CA VAL A 300 -0.21 2.08 18.43
C VAL A 300 0.26 1.22 19.60
N GLN A 301 -0.55 0.27 20.08
CA GLN A 301 -0.14 -0.68 21.12
C GLN A 301 1.04 -1.54 20.66
N PHE A 302 1.00 -2.08 19.43
CA PHE A 302 2.10 -2.86 18.86
C PHE A 302 3.36 -2.03 18.61
N PHE A 303 3.24 -0.81 18.07
CA PHE A 303 4.41 0.07 17.93
C PHE A 303 5.01 0.45 19.28
N MET A 304 4.21 0.68 20.32
CA MET A 304 4.69 0.89 21.69
C MET A 304 5.26 -0.39 22.33
N GLN A 305 4.88 -1.58 21.88
CA GLN A 305 5.53 -2.83 22.29
C GLN A 305 6.89 -2.98 21.59
N ALA A 306 6.95 -2.74 20.29
CA ALA A 306 8.20 -2.73 19.51
C ALA A 306 9.23 -1.76 20.13
N LEU A 307 8.83 -0.54 20.46
CA LEU A 307 9.68 0.47 21.13
C LEU A 307 10.04 0.14 22.58
N ARG A 308 9.33 -0.77 23.26
CA ARG A 308 9.74 -1.30 24.57
C ARG A 308 10.82 -2.37 24.45
N MET A 309 10.81 -3.15 23.37
CA MET A 309 11.83 -4.18 23.11
C MET A 309 13.08 -3.58 22.45
N ALA A 310 12.90 -2.62 21.55
CA ALA A 310 13.94 -1.90 20.81
C ALA A 310 13.66 -0.38 20.83
N PRO A 311 14.15 0.36 21.84
CA PRO A 311 13.88 1.80 22.00
C PRO A 311 14.42 2.69 20.88
N ASP A 312 15.41 2.20 20.13
CA ASP A 312 16.05 2.82 18.97
C ASP A 312 15.40 2.45 17.63
N HIS A 313 14.29 1.68 17.64
CA HIS A 313 13.60 1.24 16.42
C HIS A 313 12.92 2.41 15.69
N GLU A 314 13.65 3.03 14.77
CA GLU A 314 13.25 4.25 14.07
C GLU A 314 11.90 4.13 13.35
N LYS A 315 11.69 3.04 12.59
CA LYS A 315 10.44 2.82 11.84
C LYS A 315 9.22 2.78 12.76
N ALA A 316 9.31 2.04 13.87
CA ALA A 316 8.25 1.98 14.88
C ALA A 316 8.01 3.34 15.56
N ARG A 317 9.07 4.13 15.78
CA ARG A 317 8.97 5.49 16.34
C ARG A 317 8.20 6.43 15.42
N ILE A 318 8.54 6.45 14.13
CA ILE A 318 7.86 7.26 13.11
C ILE A 318 6.42 6.81 12.94
N ALA A 319 6.17 5.50 12.77
CA ALA A 319 4.82 4.97 12.59
C ALA A 319 3.92 5.23 13.82
N CYS A 320 4.44 5.09 15.04
CA CYS A 320 3.73 5.44 16.28
C CYS A 320 3.35 6.92 16.34
N ARG A 321 4.27 7.83 15.96
CA ARG A 321 4.02 9.27 15.90
C ARG A 321 2.94 9.59 14.86
N ASN A 322 3.07 9.07 13.65
CA ASN A 322 2.13 9.33 12.55
C ASN A 322 0.74 8.77 12.88
N ALA A 323 0.65 7.54 13.39
CA ALA A 323 -0.61 6.92 13.81
C ALA A 323 -1.35 7.75 14.88
N LYS A 324 -0.63 8.25 15.89
CA LYS A 324 -1.21 9.13 16.94
C LYS A 324 -1.65 10.48 16.37
N ALA A 325 -0.82 11.13 15.55
CA ALA A 325 -1.13 12.42 14.95
C ALA A 325 -2.32 12.34 13.98
N LEU A 326 -2.38 11.29 13.14
CA LEU A 326 -3.47 11.03 12.21
C LEU A 326 -4.79 10.77 12.92
N LYS A 327 -4.77 10.03 14.05
CA LYS A 327 -5.92 9.86 14.93
C LYS A 327 -6.38 11.20 15.53
N ALA A 328 -5.46 11.95 16.15
CA ALA A 328 -5.77 13.22 16.78
C ALA A 328 -6.39 14.22 15.79
N LYS A 329 -5.77 14.45 14.63
CA LYS A 329 -6.29 15.38 13.61
C LYS A 329 -7.63 14.94 13.02
N LYS A 330 -7.84 13.62 12.84
CA LYS A 330 -9.15 13.06 12.46
C LYS A 330 -10.22 13.34 13.52
N GLU A 331 -9.89 13.23 14.81
CA GLU A 331 -10.80 13.48 15.93
C GLU A 331 -11.08 14.98 16.14
N GLU A 332 -10.05 15.84 16.03
CA GLU A 332 -10.16 17.31 16.02
C GLU A 332 -11.10 17.79 14.89
N GLY A 333 -10.86 17.35 13.65
CA GLY A 333 -11.72 17.73 12.50
C GLY A 333 -13.15 17.20 12.63
N ASN A 334 -13.34 15.99 13.19
CA ASN A 334 -14.67 15.46 13.51
C ASN A 334 -15.39 16.27 14.61
N LYS A 335 -14.64 16.85 15.56
CA LYS A 335 -15.19 17.71 16.62
C LYS A 335 -15.60 19.07 16.04
N ALA A 336 -14.70 19.76 15.34
CA ALA A 336 -14.98 21.05 14.69
C ALA A 336 -16.20 20.96 13.75
N PHE A 337 -16.33 19.88 12.98
CA PHE A 337 -17.50 19.63 12.13
C PHE A 337 -18.82 19.51 12.92
N LYS A 338 -18.81 18.90 14.11
CA LYS A 338 -20.00 18.79 14.98
C LYS A 338 -20.35 20.12 15.65
N GLU A 339 -19.35 20.95 15.94
CA GLU A 339 -19.51 22.28 16.52
C GLU A 339 -19.96 23.33 15.48
N GLY A 340 -19.90 23.00 14.18
CA GLY A 340 -20.28 23.88 13.07
C GLY A 340 -19.14 24.72 12.51
N ASN A 341 -17.92 24.57 13.05
CA ASN A 341 -16.70 25.23 12.58
C ASN A 341 -16.19 24.55 11.31
N TYR A 342 -16.88 24.77 10.18
CA TYR A 342 -16.61 24.07 8.93
C TYR A 342 -15.26 24.45 8.31
N GLU A 343 -14.84 25.71 8.37
CA GLU A 343 -13.52 26.15 7.91
C GLU A 343 -12.39 25.45 8.69
N GLU A 344 -12.48 25.44 10.02
CA GLU A 344 -11.52 24.76 10.90
C GLU A 344 -11.47 23.25 10.62
N ALA A 345 -12.63 22.60 10.47
CA ALA A 345 -12.70 21.19 10.12
C ALA A 345 -12.06 20.89 8.76
N TYR A 346 -12.22 21.77 7.76
CA TYR A 346 -11.63 21.61 6.43
C TYR A 346 -10.10 21.66 6.47
N GLU A 347 -9.53 22.60 7.24
CA GLU A 347 -8.08 22.70 7.43
C GLU A 347 -7.54 21.50 8.23
N LEU A 348 -8.21 21.08 9.32
CA LEU A 348 -7.79 19.92 10.12
C LEU A 348 -7.75 18.62 9.31
N TYR A 349 -8.72 18.39 8.42
CA TYR A 349 -8.66 17.24 7.50
C TYR A 349 -7.57 17.40 6.41
N SER A 350 -7.30 18.63 5.98
CA SER A 350 -6.21 18.92 5.04
C SER A 350 -4.83 18.66 5.66
N GLU A 351 -4.61 19.07 6.91
CA GLU A 351 -3.43 18.73 7.71
C GLU A 351 -3.31 17.21 7.89
N ALA A 352 -4.41 16.52 8.24
CA ALA A 352 -4.42 15.08 8.45
C ALA A 352 -3.91 14.29 7.22
N LEU A 353 -4.31 14.71 6.01
CA LEU A 353 -3.87 14.11 4.74
C LEU A 353 -2.36 14.25 4.48
N THR A 354 -1.67 15.19 5.13
CA THR A 354 -0.21 15.37 4.98
C THR A 354 0.62 14.45 5.89
N ILE A 355 0.02 13.87 6.94
CA ILE A 355 0.73 13.07 7.97
C ILE A 355 1.25 11.75 7.40
N ASP A 356 0.41 11.07 6.61
CA ASP A 356 0.80 9.88 5.87
C ASP A 356 0.03 9.77 4.55
N PRO A 357 0.56 10.34 3.46
CA PRO A 357 -0.04 10.23 2.13
C PRO A 357 -0.26 8.79 1.64
N ASN A 358 0.40 7.81 2.24
CA ASN A 358 0.35 6.41 1.83
C ASN A 358 -0.74 5.59 2.53
N ASN A 359 -1.41 6.12 3.55
CA ASN A 359 -2.48 5.39 4.24
C ASN A 359 -3.78 5.45 3.44
N ILE A 360 -3.87 4.61 2.40
CA ILE A 360 -4.97 4.54 1.43
C ILE A 360 -6.35 4.56 2.11
N LYS A 361 -6.61 3.62 3.03
CA LYS A 361 -7.92 3.46 3.70
C LYS A 361 -8.29 4.66 4.58
N THR A 362 -7.32 5.25 5.29
CA THR A 362 -7.60 6.41 6.14
C THR A 362 -7.76 7.67 5.30
N ASN A 363 -6.95 7.85 4.25
CA ASN A 363 -7.02 9.01 3.37
C ASN A 363 -8.31 9.05 2.57
N ALA A 364 -8.84 7.90 2.10
CA ALA A 364 -10.17 7.83 1.49
C ALA A 364 -11.27 8.36 2.43
N LYS A 365 -11.21 8.01 3.72
CA LYS A 365 -12.14 8.50 4.74
C LYS A 365 -11.96 10.00 5.01
N LEU A 366 -10.71 10.48 5.11
CA LEU A 366 -10.39 11.90 5.32
C LEU A 366 -10.86 12.77 4.15
N TYR A 367 -10.62 12.36 2.90
CA TYR A 367 -11.13 13.06 1.71
C TYR A 367 -12.66 13.11 1.70
N CYS A 368 -13.37 12.01 2.00
CA CYS A 368 -14.84 12.03 2.07
C CYS A 368 -15.39 12.89 3.23
N ASN A 369 -14.68 12.94 4.36
CA ASN A 369 -15.00 13.86 5.46
C ASN A 369 -14.81 15.32 5.01
N ARG A 370 -13.66 15.64 4.39
CA ARG A 370 -13.36 16.98 3.87
C ARG A 370 -14.34 17.41 2.77
N ALA A 371 -14.73 16.51 1.88
CA ALA A 371 -15.79 16.74 0.90
C ALA A 371 -17.13 17.06 1.57
N THR A 372 -17.52 16.33 2.62
CA THR A 372 -18.74 16.61 3.39
C THR A 372 -18.71 18.01 4.01
N VAL A 373 -17.54 18.49 4.44
CA VAL A 373 -17.34 19.86 4.91
C VAL A 373 -17.39 20.85 3.75
N GLY A 374 -16.74 20.55 2.62
CA GLY A 374 -16.78 21.35 1.39
C GLY A 374 -18.21 21.61 0.91
N SER A 375 -19.09 20.61 0.92
CA SER A 375 -20.51 20.77 0.60
C SER A 375 -21.22 21.75 1.56
N LYS A 376 -20.90 21.72 2.86
CA LYS A 376 -21.45 22.69 3.84
C LYS A 376 -20.95 24.11 3.59
N LEU A 377 -19.71 24.25 3.13
CA LEU A 377 -19.11 25.51 2.71
C LEU A 377 -19.52 25.97 1.30
N LYS A 378 -20.43 25.25 0.61
CA LYS A 378 -20.82 25.46 -0.79
C LYS A 378 -19.65 25.38 -1.80
N LYS A 379 -18.54 24.75 -1.42
CA LYS A 379 -17.37 24.47 -2.28
C LYS A 379 -17.59 23.14 -3.03
N LEU A 380 -18.64 23.08 -3.85
CA LEU A 380 -19.17 21.83 -4.42
C LEU A 380 -18.18 21.14 -5.36
N GLU A 381 -17.46 21.91 -6.19
CA GLU A 381 -16.46 21.39 -7.14
C GLU A 381 -15.29 20.72 -6.41
N GLN A 382 -14.84 21.33 -5.30
CA GLN A 382 -13.78 20.78 -4.45
C GLN A 382 -14.26 19.53 -3.71
N ALA A 383 -15.53 19.49 -3.29
CA ALA A 383 -16.13 18.30 -2.70
C ALA A 383 -16.24 17.13 -3.71
N ILE A 384 -16.52 17.42 -4.98
CA ILE A 384 -16.51 16.43 -6.08
C ILE A 384 -15.09 15.91 -6.32
N GLU A 385 -14.09 16.78 -6.34
CA GLU A 385 -12.67 16.40 -6.49
C GLU A 385 -12.21 15.51 -5.33
N ASP A 386 -12.52 15.88 -4.09
CA ASP A 386 -12.19 15.11 -2.90
C ASP A 386 -12.90 13.74 -2.87
N CYS A 387 -14.19 13.67 -3.22
CA CYS A 387 -14.86 12.37 -3.34
C CYS A 387 -14.23 11.52 -4.46
N THR A 388 -13.80 12.13 -5.55
CA THR A 388 -13.12 11.41 -6.65
C THR A 388 -11.76 10.88 -6.21
N LYS A 389 -10.99 11.65 -5.43
CA LYS A 389 -9.75 11.18 -4.78
C LYS A 389 -10.02 10.03 -3.81
N ALA A 390 -11.07 10.14 -2.98
CA ALA A 390 -11.47 9.07 -2.06
C ALA A 390 -11.79 7.75 -2.81
N ILE A 391 -12.54 7.84 -3.91
CA ILE A 391 -12.89 6.69 -4.76
C ILE A 391 -11.65 6.11 -5.46
N SER A 392 -10.72 6.94 -5.94
CA SER A 392 -9.47 6.47 -6.56
C SER A 392 -8.51 5.76 -5.59
N LEU A 393 -8.69 5.99 -4.28
CA LEU A 393 -7.95 5.29 -3.22
C LEU A 393 -8.68 4.02 -2.78
N ASP A 394 -10.01 4.09 -2.62
CA ASP A 394 -10.84 2.97 -2.20
C ASP A 394 -12.16 2.94 -2.99
N GLU A 395 -12.17 2.17 -4.09
CA GLU A 395 -13.36 1.95 -4.93
C GLU A 395 -14.50 1.24 -4.18
N THR A 396 -14.22 0.62 -3.03
CA THR A 396 -15.25 -0.02 -2.19
C THR A 396 -15.92 0.98 -1.24
N TYR A 397 -15.45 2.23 -1.18
CA TYR A 397 -15.94 3.21 -0.22
C TYR A 397 -17.21 3.93 -0.69
N ILE A 398 -18.34 3.21 -0.63
CA ILE A 398 -19.69 3.62 -1.04
C ILE A 398 -20.11 5.02 -0.54
N LYS A 399 -19.66 5.43 0.65
CA LYS A 399 -19.95 6.78 1.19
C LYS A 399 -19.40 7.91 0.32
N ALA A 400 -18.26 7.72 -0.35
CA ALA A 400 -17.71 8.72 -1.26
C ALA A 400 -18.55 8.84 -2.54
N TYR A 401 -19.07 7.73 -3.09
CA TYR A 401 -20.02 7.76 -4.21
C TYR A 401 -21.32 8.48 -3.83
N LEU A 402 -21.93 8.15 -2.68
CA LEU A 402 -23.12 8.84 -2.18
C LEU A 402 -22.90 10.36 -2.01
N ARG A 403 -21.73 10.77 -1.50
CA ARG A 403 -21.38 12.18 -1.35
C ARG A 403 -21.16 12.87 -2.70
N ARG A 404 -20.46 12.23 -3.64
CA ARG A 404 -20.24 12.79 -4.98
C ARG A 404 -21.52 12.90 -5.78
N ALA A 405 -22.37 11.88 -5.73
CA ALA A 405 -23.69 11.87 -6.35
C ALA A 405 -24.57 13.02 -5.82
N GLN A 406 -24.57 13.28 -4.51
CA GLN A 406 -25.27 14.44 -3.95
C GLN A 406 -24.68 15.76 -4.45
N CYS A 407 -23.35 15.90 -4.49
CA CYS A 407 -22.74 17.12 -5.02
C CYS A 407 -23.08 17.32 -6.51
N TYR A 408 -23.15 16.25 -7.31
CA TYR A 408 -23.61 16.30 -8.70
C TYR A 408 -25.09 16.68 -8.84
N MET A 409 -25.96 16.25 -7.93
CA MET A 409 -27.35 16.76 -7.86
C MET A 409 -27.37 18.27 -7.58
N ASP A 410 -26.55 18.72 -6.61
CA ASP A 410 -26.47 20.12 -6.20
C ASP A 410 -25.88 21.02 -7.30
N THR A 411 -24.96 20.51 -8.14
CA THR A 411 -24.40 21.19 -9.33
C THR A 411 -25.18 20.93 -10.63
N GLN A 412 -26.33 20.23 -10.58
CA GLN A 412 -27.19 19.90 -11.73
C GLN A 412 -26.54 18.98 -12.80
N MET A 413 -25.48 18.25 -12.43
CA MET A 413 -24.81 17.22 -13.24
C MET A 413 -25.55 15.87 -13.09
N TYR A 414 -26.81 15.84 -13.52
CA TYR A 414 -27.71 14.73 -13.20
C TYR A 414 -27.30 13.39 -13.83
N GLU A 415 -26.66 13.38 -15.01
CA GLU A 415 -26.13 12.17 -15.63
C GLU A 415 -25.02 11.50 -14.79
N GLU A 416 -24.13 12.29 -14.19
CA GLU A 416 -23.09 11.83 -13.28
C GLU A 416 -23.70 11.35 -11.96
N ALA A 417 -24.67 12.09 -11.42
CA ALA A 417 -25.38 11.70 -10.19
C ALA A 417 -26.08 10.34 -10.35
N VAL A 418 -26.77 10.10 -11.46
CA VAL A 418 -27.42 8.81 -11.76
C VAL A 418 -26.39 7.69 -11.86
N ARG A 419 -25.24 7.90 -12.52
CA ARG A 419 -24.15 6.91 -12.61
C ARG A 419 -23.63 6.49 -11.23
N ASP A 420 -23.35 7.45 -10.35
CA ASP A 420 -22.87 7.15 -9.01
C ASP A 420 -23.95 6.48 -8.14
N TYR A 421 -25.21 6.96 -8.16
CA TYR A 421 -26.30 6.31 -7.42
C TYR A 421 -26.63 4.91 -7.94
N GLU A 422 -26.49 4.67 -9.25
CA GLU A 422 -26.65 3.34 -9.82
C GLU A 422 -25.56 2.40 -9.33
N LYS A 423 -24.29 2.82 -9.33
CA LYS A 423 -23.17 2.05 -8.77
C LYS A 423 -23.42 1.71 -7.29
N VAL A 424 -23.89 2.68 -6.49
CA VAL A 424 -24.26 2.47 -5.09
C VAL A 424 -25.38 1.44 -4.96
N TYR A 425 -26.49 1.56 -5.71
CA TYR A 425 -27.62 0.63 -5.64
C TYR A 425 -27.28 -0.78 -6.14
N GLN A 426 -26.41 -0.91 -7.14
CA GLN A 426 -25.91 -2.20 -7.61
C GLN A 426 -25.12 -2.95 -6.52
N THR A 427 -24.32 -2.23 -5.72
CA THR A 427 -23.55 -2.81 -4.60
C THR A 427 -24.40 -3.01 -3.34
N GLU A 428 -25.18 -2.01 -2.95
CA GLU A 428 -26.01 -2.00 -1.73
C GLU A 428 -27.48 -1.77 -2.10
N LYS A 429 -28.22 -2.86 -2.34
CA LYS A 429 -29.62 -2.89 -2.81
C LYS A 429 -30.66 -2.46 -1.74
N THR A 430 -30.43 -1.33 -1.07
CA THR A 430 -31.33 -0.79 -0.04
C THR A 430 -32.52 -0.04 -0.66
N LYS A 431 -33.62 0.08 0.11
CA LYS A 431 -34.76 0.91 -0.28
C LYS A 431 -34.39 2.39 -0.41
N GLU A 432 -33.48 2.87 0.42
CA GLU A 432 -32.98 4.25 0.43
C GLU A 432 -32.19 4.55 -0.86
N HIS A 433 -31.23 3.70 -1.24
CA HIS A 433 -30.45 3.89 -2.47
C HIS A 433 -31.33 3.80 -3.72
N LYS A 434 -32.34 2.92 -3.72
CA LYS A 434 -33.35 2.88 -4.79
C LYS A 434 -34.12 4.20 -4.91
N GLN A 435 -34.46 4.84 -3.79
CA GLN A 435 -35.15 6.13 -3.79
C GLN A 435 -34.24 7.26 -4.27
N LEU A 436 -32.97 7.29 -3.84
CA LEU A 436 -31.98 8.27 -4.30
C LEU A 436 -31.76 8.16 -5.82
N LEU A 437 -31.60 6.93 -6.33
CA LEU A 437 -31.49 6.67 -7.77
C LEU A 437 -32.74 7.11 -8.53
N LYS A 438 -33.95 6.78 -8.04
CA LYS A 438 -35.21 7.23 -8.67
C LYS A 438 -35.33 8.76 -8.68
N ASN A 439 -34.93 9.43 -7.60
CA ASN A 439 -34.94 10.89 -7.52
C ASN A 439 -33.97 11.51 -8.54
N ALA A 440 -32.74 10.98 -8.64
CA ALA A 440 -31.76 11.45 -9.62
C ALA A 440 -32.21 11.21 -11.07
N GLN A 441 -32.83 10.05 -11.36
CA GLN A 441 -33.43 9.76 -12.67
C GLN A 441 -34.59 10.71 -13.00
N LEU A 442 -35.40 11.10 -12.00
CA LEU A 442 -36.49 12.06 -12.19
C LEU A 442 -35.94 13.47 -12.51
N GLU A 443 -34.95 13.97 -11.77
CA GLU A 443 -34.33 15.26 -12.09
C GLU A 443 -33.59 15.24 -13.43
N LEU A 444 -32.95 14.13 -13.79
CA LEU A 444 -32.38 13.91 -15.12
C LEU A 444 -33.44 13.94 -16.24
N LYS A 445 -34.63 13.39 -16.01
CA LYS A 445 -35.74 13.47 -16.98
C LYS A 445 -36.27 14.90 -17.08
N LYS A 446 -36.36 15.62 -15.96
CA LYS A 446 -36.76 17.05 -15.93
C LYS A 446 -35.75 17.96 -16.64
N SER A 447 -34.44 17.76 -16.45
CA SER A 447 -33.41 18.57 -17.12
C SER A 447 -33.38 18.36 -18.63
N LYS A 448 -33.71 17.15 -19.09
CA LYS A 448 -33.87 16.79 -20.51
C LYS A 448 -35.21 17.18 -21.12
N ARG A 449 -36.14 17.71 -20.33
CA ARG A 449 -37.46 18.10 -20.81
C ARG A 449 -37.32 19.27 -21.80
N LYS A 450 -37.86 19.09 -23.01
CA LYS A 450 -37.95 20.16 -24.01
C LYS A 450 -38.78 21.32 -23.47
N ASP A 451 -38.28 22.54 -23.61
CA ASP A 451 -39.09 23.73 -23.35
C ASP A 451 -39.99 24.05 -24.54
N TYR A 452 -41.22 23.55 -24.52
CA TYR A 452 -42.18 23.76 -25.60
C TYR A 452 -42.52 25.24 -25.85
N TYR A 453 -42.45 26.11 -24.83
CA TYR A 453 -42.67 27.55 -25.01
C TYR A 453 -41.57 28.17 -25.87
N LYS A 454 -40.31 27.79 -25.62
CA LYS A 454 -39.15 28.17 -26.44
C LYS A 454 -39.18 27.56 -27.85
N VAL A 455 -39.66 26.32 -27.99
CA VAL A 455 -39.85 25.64 -29.29
C VAL A 455 -40.93 26.31 -30.15
N LEU A 456 -41.97 26.91 -29.57
CA LEU A 456 -42.91 27.77 -30.31
C LEU A 456 -42.48 29.25 -30.38
N GLY A 457 -41.64 29.72 -29.45
CA GLY A 457 -41.18 31.10 -29.38
C GLY A 457 -42.22 32.05 -28.78
N VAL A 458 -42.95 31.57 -27.77
CA VAL A 458 -44.00 32.30 -27.07
C VAL A 458 -43.68 32.35 -25.57
N ASP A 459 -44.21 33.34 -24.86
CA ASP A 459 -44.09 33.41 -23.40
C ASP A 459 -44.88 32.29 -22.70
N LYS A 460 -44.54 31.95 -21.46
CA LYS A 460 -45.30 30.98 -20.66
C LYS A 460 -46.76 31.40 -20.46
N ASN A 461 -47.01 32.70 -20.35
CA ASN A 461 -48.34 33.29 -20.19
C ASN A 461 -49.10 33.46 -21.53
N ALA A 462 -48.54 33.01 -22.66
CA ALA A 462 -49.17 33.16 -23.96
C ALA A 462 -50.57 32.53 -24.02
N THR A 463 -51.48 33.28 -24.64
CA THR A 463 -52.85 32.87 -24.92
C THR A 463 -52.91 31.77 -25.98
N GLU A 464 -54.03 31.04 -26.02
CA GLU A 464 -54.23 29.95 -26.98
C GLU A 464 -54.10 30.42 -28.45
N GLU A 465 -54.54 31.65 -28.76
CA GLU A 465 -54.41 32.23 -30.09
C GLU A 465 -52.99 32.64 -30.46
N GLU A 466 -52.18 33.09 -29.48
CA GLU A 466 -50.76 33.34 -29.69
C GLU A 466 -49.99 32.03 -29.94
N ILE A 467 -50.32 30.97 -29.19
CA ILE A 467 -49.79 29.61 -29.38
C ILE A 467 -50.14 29.08 -30.78
N LYS A 468 -51.41 29.20 -31.22
CA LYS A 468 -51.85 28.85 -32.59
C LYS A 468 -51.13 29.69 -33.66
N LYS A 469 -50.97 31.00 -33.44
CA LYS A 469 -50.28 31.91 -34.39
C LYS A 469 -48.80 31.58 -34.51
N ALA A 470 -48.14 31.26 -33.40
CA ALA A 470 -46.74 30.84 -33.38
C ALA A 470 -46.53 29.47 -34.05
N TYR A 471 -47.40 28.49 -33.76
CA TYR A 471 -47.42 27.20 -34.45
C TYR A 471 -47.57 27.38 -35.96
N ARG A 472 -48.58 28.11 -36.44
CA ARG A 472 -48.75 28.42 -37.88
C ARG A 472 -47.46 28.93 -38.51
N LYS A 473 -46.83 29.92 -37.88
CA LYS A 473 -45.59 30.54 -38.39
C LYS A 473 -44.43 29.55 -38.42
N ARG A 474 -44.20 28.77 -37.36
CA ARG A 474 -43.06 27.83 -37.28
C ARG A 474 -43.27 26.57 -38.12
N ALA A 475 -44.48 26.03 -38.18
CA ALA A 475 -44.80 24.91 -39.06
C ALA A 475 -44.56 25.25 -40.53
N LEU A 476 -44.97 26.44 -41.01
CA LEU A 476 -44.67 26.93 -42.36
C LEU A 476 -43.20 27.28 -42.63
N MET A 477 -42.39 27.48 -41.58
CA MET A 477 -40.94 27.71 -41.73
C MET A 477 -40.16 26.41 -41.82
N HIS A 478 -40.57 25.36 -41.11
CA HIS A 478 -39.87 24.07 -41.02
C HIS A 478 -40.50 22.96 -41.89
N HIS A 479 -41.58 23.24 -42.63
CA HIS A 479 -42.29 22.23 -43.44
C HIS A 479 -41.36 21.53 -44.45
N PRO A 480 -41.40 20.19 -44.59
CA PRO A 480 -40.48 19.45 -45.47
C PRO A 480 -40.43 19.97 -46.91
N ASP A 481 -41.59 20.24 -47.53
CA ASP A 481 -41.69 20.73 -48.92
C ASP A 481 -40.87 22.00 -49.18
N ARG A 482 -40.78 22.89 -48.18
CA ARG A 482 -40.02 24.16 -48.26
C ARG A 482 -38.50 23.94 -48.35
N HIS A 483 -38.02 22.82 -47.83
CA HIS A 483 -36.61 22.45 -47.75
C HIS A 483 -36.24 21.28 -48.67
N SER A 484 -37.16 20.85 -49.53
CA SER A 484 -36.99 19.75 -50.49
C SER A 484 -35.77 19.91 -51.44
N GLY A 485 -35.30 21.14 -51.67
CA GLY A 485 -34.08 21.44 -52.42
C GLY A 485 -32.80 21.65 -51.59
N ALA A 486 -32.86 21.53 -50.26
CA ALA A 486 -31.71 21.67 -49.37
C ALA A 486 -30.85 20.38 -49.30
N SER A 487 -29.68 20.44 -48.64
CA SER A 487 -28.88 19.23 -48.39
C SER A 487 -29.59 18.25 -47.46
N ALA A 488 -29.28 16.95 -47.57
CA ALA A 488 -29.92 15.90 -46.77
C ALA A 488 -29.77 16.11 -45.24
N GLU A 489 -28.69 16.75 -44.80
CA GLU A 489 -28.46 17.11 -43.40
C GLU A 489 -29.43 18.21 -42.95
N VAL A 490 -29.60 19.26 -43.76
CA VAL A 490 -30.53 20.37 -43.49
C VAL A 490 -31.98 19.89 -43.53
N GLN A 491 -32.36 19.07 -44.52
CA GLN A 491 -33.69 18.45 -44.59
C GLN A 491 -34.03 17.71 -43.29
N LYS A 492 -33.11 16.86 -42.82
CA LYS A 492 -33.27 16.08 -41.59
C LYS A 492 -33.37 16.95 -40.34
N GLU A 493 -32.66 18.08 -40.28
CA GLU A 493 -32.80 19.04 -39.18
C GLU A 493 -34.14 19.78 -39.21
N GLU A 494 -34.59 20.23 -40.39
CA GLU A 494 -35.84 20.96 -40.54
C GLU A 494 -37.06 20.06 -40.29
N GLU A 495 -37.04 18.81 -40.76
CA GLU A 495 -38.02 17.78 -40.37
C GLU A 495 -38.08 17.56 -38.86
N LYS A 496 -36.92 17.54 -38.19
CA LYS A 496 -36.85 17.40 -36.73
C LYS A 496 -37.49 18.62 -36.04
N LYS A 497 -37.17 19.84 -36.47
CA LYS A 497 -37.77 21.08 -35.96
C LYS A 497 -39.29 21.11 -36.20
N PHE A 498 -39.76 20.64 -37.37
CA PHE A 498 -41.19 20.53 -37.67
C PHE A 498 -41.93 19.58 -36.73
N LYS A 499 -41.34 18.40 -36.46
CA LYS A 499 -41.86 17.43 -35.47
C LYS A 499 -41.90 18.03 -34.07
N GLU A 500 -40.82 18.68 -33.61
CA GLU A 500 -40.76 19.35 -32.30
C GLU A 500 -41.79 20.48 -32.17
N VAL A 501 -42.04 21.25 -33.23
CA VAL A 501 -43.05 22.33 -33.27
C VAL A 501 -44.48 21.78 -33.19
N GLY A 502 -44.79 20.66 -33.86
CA GLY A 502 -46.08 19.99 -33.73
C GLY A 502 -46.30 19.36 -32.35
N GLU A 503 -45.26 18.77 -31.76
CA GLU A 503 -45.26 18.20 -30.41
C GLU A 503 -45.55 19.30 -29.37
N ALA A 504 -44.83 20.41 -29.46
CA ALA A 504 -45.02 21.59 -28.61
C ALA A 504 -46.45 22.15 -28.73
N PHE A 505 -46.99 22.26 -29.95
CA PHE A 505 -48.37 22.71 -30.15
C PHE A 505 -49.40 21.73 -29.57
N THR A 506 -49.20 20.41 -29.71
CA THR A 506 -50.10 19.39 -29.17
C THR A 506 -50.18 19.42 -27.64
N VAL A 507 -49.09 19.76 -26.97
CA VAL A 507 -49.03 19.89 -25.51
C VAL A 507 -49.58 21.23 -25.03
N LEU A 508 -49.27 22.34 -25.72
CA LEU A 508 -49.61 23.69 -25.26
C LEU A 508 -51.00 24.19 -25.70
N SER A 509 -51.63 23.58 -26.70
CA SER A 509 -52.98 23.96 -27.17
C SER A 509 -54.12 23.32 -26.37
N ASP A 510 -53.91 22.16 -25.77
CA ASP A 510 -54.89 21.51 -24.88
C ASP A 510 -54.72 22.03 -23.44
N PRO A 511 -55.72 22.69 -22.83
CA PRO A 511 -55.60 23.25 -21.48
C PRO A 511 -55.24 22.22 -20.39
N LYS A 512 -55.64 20.95 -20.55
CA LYS A 512 -55.30 19.88 -19.59
C LYS A 512 -53.85 19.45 -19.76
N LYS A 513 -53.37 19.31 -21.00
CA LYS A 513 -51.96 18.98 -21.28
C LYS A 513 -51.03 20.14 -20.91
N LYS A 514 -51.42 21.39 -21.20
CA LYS A 514 -50.70 22.60 -20.79
C LYS A 514 -50.58 22.67 -19.26
N SER A 515 -51.67 22.46 -18.52
CA SER A 515 -51.66 22.44 -17.04
C SER A 515 -50.80 21.31 -16.46
N ARG A 516 -50.85 20.09 -17.03
CA ARG A 516 -49.95 18.98 -16.66
C ARG A 516 -48.48 19.31 -16.97
N TYR A 517 -48.22 19.91 -18.11
CA TYR A 517 -46.88 20.36 -18.49
C TYR A 517 -46.35 21.43 -17.52
N ASP A 518 -47.13 22.48 -17.25
CA ASP A 518 -46.77 23.59 -16.38
C ASP A 518 -46.60 23.20 -14.91
N SER A 519 -47.36 22.20 -14.43
CA SER A 519 -47.22 21.63 -13.08
C SER A 519 -46.07 20.64 -12.92
N GLY A 520 -45.28 20.42 -13.99
CA GLY A 520 -44.13 19.51 -13.95
C GLY A 520 -44.48 18.02 -13.95
N HIS A 521 -45.75 17.66 -14.19
CA HIS A 521 -46.13 16.27 -14.38
C HIS A 521 -45.48 15.70 -15.64
N ASP A 522 -45.04 14.46 -15.54
CA ASP A 522 -44.55 13.68 -16.65
C ASP A 522 -45.71 13.37 -17.61
N LEU A 523 -45.54 13.64 -18.90
CA LEU A 523 -46.58 13.43 -19.91
C LEU A 523 -46.58 12.00 -20.45
N ASP A 524 -45.51 11.23 -20.19
CA ASP A 524 -45.31 9.89 -20.74
C ASP A 524 -45.65 8.75 -19.75
N ASP A 525 -45.72 9.04 -18.44
CA ASP A 525 -45.80 8.02 -17.36
C ASP A 525 -47.21 7.44 -17.17
N ASP A 526 -48.24 8.04 -17.77
CA ASP A 526 -49.66 7.68 -17.63
C ASP A 526 -50.09 6.50 -18.54
N GLY A 527 -49.16 5.80 -19.20
CA GLY A 527 -49.46 4.72 -20.16
C GLY A 527 -50.11 5.18 -21.47
N MET A 528 -50.40 6.48 -21.58
CA MET A 528 -50.68 7.19 -22.83
C MET A 528 -49.39 7.33 -23.63
N ASN A 529 -48.94 6.20 -24.20
CA ASN A 529 -48.00 6.23 -25.31
C ASN A 529 -48.52 7.27 -26.33
N MET A 530 -47.68 8.22 -26.73
CA MET A 530 -47.98 9.17 -27.82
C MET A 530 -47.93 8.42 -29.16
N GLY A 531 -48.77 7.39 -29.29
CA GLY A 531 -48.91 6.55 -30.46
C GLY A 531 -49.36 7.40 -31.64
N ASP A 532 -48.57 7.35 -32.71
CA ASP A 532 -48.74 8.13 -33.93
C ASP A 532 -48.96 9.64 -33.69
N PHE A 533 -47.97 10.27 -33.04
CA PHE A 533 -47.71 11.68 -33.31
C PHE A 533 -47.28 11.88 -34.78
N ASP A 534 -48.26 12.11 -35.66
CA ASP A 534 -48.00 12.57 -37.03
C ASP A 534 -48.20 14.09 -37.14
N ALA A 535 -47.07 14.81 -37.12
CA ALA A 535 -47.02 16.25 -37.33
C ALA A 535 -47.66 16.70 -38.66
N ASN A 536 -47.62 15.85 -39.70
CA ASN A 536 -48.25 16.15 -40.99
C ASN A 536 -49.77 16.05 -40.92
N ASN A 537 -50.33 15.13 -40.12
CA ASN A 537 -51.78 15.04 -39.92
C ASN A 537 -52.31 16.23 -39.11
N ILE A 538 -51.57 16.69 -38.09
CA ILE A 538 -51.92 17.92 -37.38
C ILE A 538 -51.86 19.12 -38.32
N PHE A 539 -50.81 19.24 -39.13
CA PHE A 539 -50.68 20.31 -40.13
C PHE A 539 -51.83 20.27 -41.15
N LYS A 540 -52.15 19.10 -41.70
CA LYS A 540 -53.28 18.91 -42.63
C LYS A 540 -54.64 19.21 -41.98
N ALA A 541 -54.87 18.80 -40.73
CA ALA A 541 -56.11 19.12 -40.02
C ALA A 541 -56.24 20.64 -39.74
N PHE A 542 -55.11 21.33 -39.52
CA PHE A 542 -55.06 22.74 -39.20
C PHE A 542 -55.09 23.67 -40.42
N PHE A 543 -54.53 23.24 -41.57
CA PHE A 543 -54.42 24.02 -42.80
C PHE A 543 -55.30 23.52 -43.97
N GLY A 544 -55.86 22.30 -43.88
CA GLY A 544 -56.65 21.65 -44.93
C GLY A 544 -58.18 21.78 -44.80
N GLY A 545 -58.67 22.64 -43.90
CA GLY A 545 -60.10 22.98 -43.83
C GLY A 545 -60.59 23.76 -45.07
N PRO A 546 -61.91 23.86 -45.30
CA PRO A 546 -62.50 24.52 -46.48
C PRO A 546 -62.34 26.05 -46.44
N GLY A 547 -61.11 26.49 -46.75
CA GLY A 547 -60.64 27.87 -46.80
C GLY A 547 -59.15 27.95 -47.10
N GLY A 548 -58.59 26.91 -47.74
CA GLY A 548 -57.15 26.74 -47.95
C GLY A 548 -56.56 27.80 -48.86
N PHE A 549 -55.47 28.42 -48.41
CA PHE A 549 -54.66 29.34 -49.21
C PHE A 549 -53.82 28.56 -50.23
N SER A 550 -53.95 28.91 -51.51
CA SER A 550 -53.12 28.36 -52.58
C SER A 550 -51.66 28.78 -52.44
N PHE A 551 -50.75 27.89 -52.83
CA PHE A 551 -49.30 28.12 -52.77
C PHE A 551 -48.83 28.92 -54.01
N GLU A 552 -49.17 30.22 -54.06
CA GLU A 552 -48.64 31.13 -55.09
C GLU A 552 -47.28 31.71 -54.67
N GLY A 553 -46.22 31.22 -55.31
CA GLY A 553 -44.88 31.75 -55.17
C GLY A 553 -44.71 33.07 -55.91
N ASN A 554 -44.83 34.20 -55.20
CA ASN A 554 -44.51 35.51 -55.76
C ASN A 554 -43.00 35.64 -56.01
N LEU A 555 -42.59 35.38 -57.26
CA LEU A 555 -41.34 35.84 -57.84
C LEU A 555 -41.36 37.37 -57.98
N CYS A 556 -40.84 38.08 -56.97
CA CYS A 556 -40.48 39.48 -57.16
C CYS A 556 -39.23 39.58 -58.04
N ASN A 557 -39.46 39.75 -59.34
CA ASN A 557 -38.54 40.54 -60.17
C ASN A 557 -38.47 41.95 -59.59
N ASP A 558 -37.30 42.39 -59.14
CA ASP A 558 -36.80 43.74 -59.38
C ASP A 558 -35.35 43.88 -58.87
N CYS A 559 -34.40 43.88 -59.80
CA CYS A 559 -33.19 44.71 -59.77
C CYS A 559 -32.38 44.52 -61.08
N TYR A 560 -32.63 45.39 -62.06
CA TYR A 560 -31.72 45.63 -63.18
C TYR A 560 -30.36 46.14 -62.66
N GLY A 561 -29.23 45.68 -63.22
CA GLY A 561 -27.91 46.10 -62.70
C GLY A 561 -26.64 45.64 -63.44
N SER A 562 -26.72 45.39 -64.75
CA SER A 562 -25.61 45.44 -65.74
C SER A 562 -24.14 45.19 -65.28
N ALA A 563 -23.59 44.01 -65.60
CA ALA A 563 -22.22 43.86 -66.14
C ALA A 563 -21.97 42.45 -66.74
N CYS A 564 -21.92 42.37 -68.08
CA CYS A 564 -21.23 41.32 -68.86
C CYS A 564 -19.89 41.91 -69.35
N PRO A 565 -18.94 41.18 -69.97
CA PRO A 565 -18.83 39.73 -70.24
C PRO A 565 -17.68 39.09 -69.40
N SER A 566 -17.15 37.88 -69.60
CA SER A 566 -17.27 36.82 -70.62
C SER A 566 -17.16 35.43 -69.93
N CYS A 567 -17.02 34.24 -70.56
CA CYS A 567 -16.83 33.79 -71.94
C CYS A 567 -17.44 32.38 -72.08
N ASN A 568 -17.89 32.01 -73.27
CA ASN A 568 -18.55 30.74 -73.58
C ASN A 568 -17.53 29.65 -73.94
N VAL A 569 -17.49 28.49 -73.26
CA VAL A 569 -16.88 27.26 -73.82
C VAL A 569 -17.67 26.00 -73.43
N HIS A 570 -18.05 25.26 -74.47
CA HIS A 570 -18.64 23.94 -74.55
C HIS A 570 -18.46 22.92 -73.40
N SER A 571 -19.58 22.33 -72.99
CA SER A 571 -19.92 20.91 -73.25
C SER A 571 -18.77 19.97 -73.65
N LEU A 572 -18.57 18.89 -72.89
CA LEU A 572 -18.41 17.55 -73.48
C LEU A 572 -18.80 16.45 -72.49
N ILE A 573 -19.79 15.65 -72.87
CA ILE A 573 -20.05 14.31 -72.33
C ILE A 573 -18.93 13.38 -72.83
N THR A 574 -18.49 12.40 -72.04
CA THR A 574 -18.48 10.93 -72.36
C THR A 574 -17.56 10.14 -71.40
N THR A 575 -18.10 9.10 -70.76
CA THR A 575 -17.46 7.92 -70.10
C THR A 575 -16.10 8.03 -69.39
N ALA A 576 -16.08 7.67 -68.11
CA ALA A 576 -15.77 6.30 -67.68
C ALA A 576 -16.49 5.98 -66.35
#